data_AF-K1U029-F1
#
_entry.id   AF-K1U029-F1
#
_cell.length_a   1.000
_cell.length_b   1.000
_cell.length_c   1.000
_cell.angle_alpha   90.00
_cell.angle_beta   90.00
_cell.angle_gamma   90.00
#
_symmetry.space_group_name_H-M   'P 1'
#
loop_
_entity.id
_entity.type
_entity.pdbx_description
1 polymer ?
#
loop_
_entity_poly.entity_id
_entity_poly.type
_entity_poly.pdbx_seq_one_letter_code
_entity_poly.pdbx_strand_id
1 'polypeptide(L)'
;MTDNWLERTELLLGAEKLEKLRAAHVLVVGLGGVGAYAAEMIVRAGVGRMTVADADTVNPTNINRQLVALHSTVGRPKAEVLAERLRDINPTLELHVVDKYIKDEETDLLLDSARFDYAVDAIDTLSPKLALILGALKRGIPPGQ
;
A
#
# COMPACT_ATOMS: atom_id res chain seq x y z
N MET A 1 -18.44 12.24 -21.45
CA MET A 1 -18.57 11.01 -20.65
C MET A 1 -17.55 11.11 -19.55
N THR A 2 -17.97 11.12 -18.29
CA THR A 2 -17.04 10.84 -17.18
C THR A 2 -16.71 9.37 -17.30
N ASP A 3 -15.54 9.04 -17.85
CA ASP A 3 -15.12 7.65 -17.99
C ASP A 3 -15.03 7.01 -16.60
N ASN A 4 -15.99 6.12 -16.31
CA ASN A 4 -16.01 5.34 -15.08
C ASN A 4 -14.99 4.20 -15.24
N TRP A 5 -13.71 4.48 -14.99
CA TRP A 5 -12.63 3.50 -15.11
C TRP A 5 -12.81 2.27 -14.19
N LEU A 6 -13.73 2.35 -13.21
CA LEU A 6 -14.13 1.27 -12.30
C LEU A 6 -15.36 0.48 -12.75
N GLU A 7 -15.92 0.74 -13.95
CA GLU A 7 -17.15 0.10 -14.45
C GLU A 7 -17.10 -1.44 -14.34
N ARG A 8 -15.98 -2.06 -14.72
CA ARG A 8 -15.81 -3.52 -14.66
C ARG A 8 -15.74 -4.04 -13.22
N THR A 9 -15.16 -3.26 -12.31
CA THR A 9 -15.12 -3.59 -10.88
C THR A 9 -16.52 -3.47 -10.27
N GLU A 10 -17.27 -2.43 -10.63
CA GLU A 10 -18.65 -2.23 -10.20
C GLU A 10 -19.57 -3.36 -10.68
N LEU A 11 -19.46 -3.79 -11.94
CA LEU A 11 -20.22 -4.92 -12.49
C LEU A 11 -19.93 -6.24 -11.75
N LEU A 12 -18.70 -6.44 -11.28
CA LEU A 12 -18.28 -7.65 -10.57
C LEU A 12 -18.74 -7.65 -9.10
N LEU A 13 -18.58 -6.53 -8.41
CA LEU A 13 -18.77 -6.44 -6.96
C LEU A 13 -20.15 -5.91 -6.56
N GLY A 14 -20.78 -5.14 -7.44
CA GLY A 14 -21.96 -4.31 -7.17
C GLY A 14 -21.58 -2.96 -6.55
N ALA A 15 -22.44 -1.96 -6.77
CA ALA A 15 -22.24 -0.58 -6.32
C ALA A 15 -22.00 -0.47 -4.80
N GLU A 16 -22.76 -1.20 -3.97
CA GLU A 16 -22.61 -1.14 -2.51
C GLU A 16 -21.20 -1.54 -2.04
N LYS A 17 -20.62 -2.59 -2.63
CA LYS A 17 -19.27 -3.04 -2.26
C LYS A 17 -18.19 -2.12 -2.80
N LEU A 18 -18.41 -1.54 -3.98
CA LEU A 18 -17.50 -0.54 -4.53
C LEU A 18 -17.44 0.71 -3.63
N GLU A 19 -18.59 1.18 -3.13
CA GLU A 19 -18.63 2.29 -2.17
C GLU A 19 -17.91 1.96 -0.85
N LYS A 20 -18.01 0.71 -0.37
CA LYS A 20 -17.21 0.26 0.78
C LYS A 20 -15.70 0.33 0.49
N LEU A 21 -15.25 -0.07 -0.69
CA LEU A 21 -13.83 0.05 -1.08
C LEU A 21 -13.41 1.51 -1.16
N ARG A 22 -14.21 2.38 -1.79
CA ARG A 22 -13.93 3.83 -1.88
C ARG A 22 -13.80 4.47 -0.50
N ALA A 23 -14.57 4.03 0.48
CA ALA A 23 -14.49 4.52 1.85
C ALA A 23 -13.32 3.92 2.66
N ALA A 24 -12.72 2.80 2.22
CA ALA A 24 -11.72 2.08 2.99
C ALA A 24 -10.37 2.80 3.02
N HIS A 25 -9.64 2.64 4.14
CA HIS A 25 -8.25 3.03 4.28
C HIS A 25 -7.35 1.81 4.50
N VAL A 26 -6.50 1.51 3.52
CA VAL A 26 -5.59 0.36 3.58
C VAL A 26 -4.15 0.80 3.83
N LEU A 27 -3.50 0.17 4.81
CA LEU A 27 -2.07 0.28 5.06
C LEU A 27 -1.31 -0.80 4.29
N VAL A 28 -0.22 -0.46 3.61
CA VAL A 28 0.70 -1.43 2.99
C VAL A 28 2.13 -1.14 3.47
N VAL A 29 2.75 -2.11 4.14
CA VAL A 29 4.10 -1.98 4.68
C VAL A 29 5.05 -2.95 4.00
N GLY A 30 6.13 -2.42 3.43
CA GLY A 30 7.05 -3.16 2.56
C GLY A 30 6.57 -3.13 1.11
N LEU A 31 7.28 -2.41 0.25
CA LEU A 31 6.96 -2.17 -1.16
C LEU A 31 7.94 -2.91 -2.09
N GLY A 32 8.34 -4.11 -1.64
CA GLY A 32 9.18 -5.04 -2.38
C GLY A 32 8.39 -5.89 -3.37
N GLY A 33 8.73 -7.19 -3.44
CA GLY A 33 8.17 -8.10 -4.45
C GLY A 33 6.71 -8.50 -4.25
N VAL A 34 6.12 -8.16 -3.10
CA VAL A 34 4.71 -8.46 -2.78
C VAL A 34 3.93 -7.15 -2.65
N GLY A 35 4.31 -6.30 -1.70
CA GLY A 35 3.47 -5.16 -1.33
C GLY A 35 3.28 -4.12 -2.44
N ALA A 36 4.25 -3.93 -3.35
CA ALA A 36 4.06 -3.02 -4.48
C ALA A 36 2.96 -3.51 -5.44
N TYR A 37 2.90 -4.81 -5.70
CA TYR A 37 1.82 -5.41 -6.50
C TYR A 37 0.48 -5.40 -5.75
N ALA A 38 0.49 -5.66 -4.44
CA ALA A 38 -0.72 -5.58 -3.62
C ALA A 38 -1.30 -4.15 -3.66
N ALA A 39 -0.49 -3.13 -3.38
CA ALA A 39 -0.91 -1.73 -3.43
C ALA A 39 -1.48 -1.33 -4.80
N GLU A 40 -0.82 -1.71 -5.88
CA GLU A 40 -1.31 -1.51 -7.25
C GLU A 40 -2.70 -2.11 -7.45
N MET A 41 -2.90 -3.39 -7.07
CA MET A 41 -4.19 -4.06 -7.25
C MET A 41 -5.28 -3.46 -6.35
N ILE A 42 -4.93 -3.06 -5.13
CA ILE A 42 -5.86 -2.43 -4.18
C ILE A 42 -6.34 -1.08 -4.70
N VAL A 43 -5.44 -0.24 -5.23
CA VAL A 43 -5.83 1.03 -5.86
C VAL A 43 -6.69 0.76 -7.10
N ARG A 44 -6.32 -0.20 -7.95
CA ARG A 44 -7.12 -0.58 -9.14
C ARG A 44 -8.50 -1.16 -8.80
N ALA A 45 -8.66 -1.73 -7.61
CA ALA A 45 -9.96 -2.18 -7.10
C ALA A 45 -10.86 -1.02 -6.64
N GLY A 46 -10.34 0.21 -6.58
CA GLY A 46 -11.11 1.40 -6.25
C GLY A 46 -11.06 1.78 -4.77
N VAL A 47 -10.05 1.33 -4.02
CA VAL A 47 -9.81 1.85 -2.67
C VAL A 47 -9.53 3.35 -2.72
N GLY A 48 -10.19 4.11 -1.85
CA GLY A 48 -10.11 5.57 -1.88
C GLY A 48 -8.99 6.16 -1.01
N ARG A 49 -8.51 5.42 0.00
CA ARG A 49 -7.44 5.90 0.89
C ARG A 49 -6.38 4.83 1.11
N MET A 50 -5.12 5.22 1.04
CA MET A 50 -4.00 4.31 1.22
C MET A 50 -2.86 4.97 1.96
N THR A 51 -2.21 4.22 2.85
CA THR A 51 -0.89 4.56 3.38
C THR A 51 0.10 3.52 2.91
N VAL A 52 1.22 3.95 2.32
CA VAL A 52 2.30 3.07 1.89
C VAL A 52 3.58 3.40 2.68
N ALA A 53 4.28 2.36 3.15
CA ALA A 53 5.49 2.54 3.96
C ALA A 53 6.63 1.63 3.48
N ASP A 54 7.77 2.22 3.12
CA ASP A 54 9.03 1.54 2.78
C ASP A 54 10.18 2.54 2.89
N ALA A 55 11.36 2.11 3.35
CA ALA A 55 12.53 2.95 3.56
C ALA A 55 13.63 2.77 2.50
N ASP A 56 13.45 1.78 1.62
CA ASP A 56 14.46 1.39 0.66
C ASP A 56 14.38 2.22 -0.62
N THR A 57 15.50 2.25 -1.32
CA THR A 57 15.58 2.70 -2.70
C THR A 57 15.55 1.52 -3.67
N VAL A 58 15.18 1.80 -4.93
CA VAL A 58 15.19 0.81 -6.00
C VAL A 58 16.64 0.39 -6.31
N ASN A 59 16.94 -0.90 -6.16
CA ASN A 59 18.22 -1.50 -6.52
C ASN A 59 18.11 -2.26 -7.86
N PRO A 60 19.16 -2.31 -8.71
CA PRO A 60 19.12 -3.09 -9.96
C PRO A 60 18.75 -4.57 -9.77
N THR A 61 19.14 -5.18 -8.65
CA THR A 61 18.78 -6.57 -8.31
C THR A 61 17.30 -6.76 -8.00
N ASN A 62 16.51 -5.68 -7.88
CA ASN A 62 15.07 -5.73 -7.65
C ASN A 62 14.25 -5.91 -8.94
N ILE A 63 14.85 -5.60 -10.11
CA ILE A 63 14.18 -5.57 -11.42
C ILE A 63 13.49 -6.90 -11.76
N ASN A 64 14.01 -8.02 -11.26
CA ASN A 64 13.45 -9.34 -11.54
C ASN A 64 12.10 -9.62 -10.84
N ARG A 65 11.69 -8.81 -9.86
CA ARG A 65 10.57 -9.17 -8.97
C ARG A 65 9.80 -8.02 -8.33
N GLN A 66 10.20 -6.76 -8.50
CA GLN A 66 9.54 -5.62 -7.84
C GLN A 66 8.93 -4.70 -8.88
N LEU A 67 7.64 -4.40 -8.71
CA LEU A 67 6.86 -3.58 -9.65
C LEU A 67 7.49 -2.20 -9.90
N VAL A 68 8.07 -1.59 -8.86
CA VAL A 68 8.70 -0.26 -8.92
C VAL A 68 10.10 -0.27 -9.55
N ALA A 69 10.69 -1.45 -9.80
CA ALA A 69 12.08 -1.58 -10.23
C ALA A 69 12.20 -1.62 -11.76
N LEU A 70 12.49 -0.46 -12.33
CA LEU A 70 12.83 -0.27 -13.74
C LEU A 70 14.23 0.34 -13.84
N HIS A 71 14.90 0.19 -14.99
CA HIS A 71 16.19 0.86 -15.20
C HIS A 71 16.11 2.38 -15.00
N SER A 72 14.95 3.00 -15.29
CA SER A 72 14.70 4.43 -15.10
C SER A 72 14.45 4.85 -13.65
N THR A 73 14.20 3.91 -12.74
CA THR A 73 13.84 4.19 -11.34
C THR A 73 14.92 3.80 -10.35
N VAL A 74 16.01 3.17 -10.79
CA VAL A 74 17.16 2.80 -9.96
C VAL A 74 17.67 4.02 -9.17
N GLY A 75 17.88 3.83 -7.87
CA GLY A 75 18.35 4.86 -6.94
C GLY A 75 17.26 5.77 -6.37
N ARG A 76 16.01 5.67 -6.85
CA ARG A 76 14.88 6.43 -6.29
C ARG A 76 14.24 5.70 -5.11
N PRO A 77 13.64 6.39 -4.12
CA PRO A 77 12.88 5.75 -3.05
C PRO A 77 11.71 4.92 -3.60
N LYS A 78 11.55 3.68 -3.12
CA LYS A 78 10.49 2.78 -3.60
C LYS A 78 9.10 3.36 -3.33
N ALA A 79 8.92 3.96 -2.15
CA ALA A 79 7.65 4.55 -1.73
C ALA A 79 7.21 5.69 -2.66
N GLU A 80 8.13 6.58 -3.03
CA GLU A 80 7.85 7.69 -3.94
C GLU A 80 7.55 7.21 -5.37
N VAL A 81 8.35 6.27 -5.91
CA VAL A 81 8.11 5.70 -7.25
C VAL A 81 6.74 5.02 -7.32
N LEU A 82 6.36 4.27 -6.28
CA LEU A 82 5.04 3.67 -6.22
C LEU A 82 3.96 4.74 -6.11
N ALA A 83 4.17 5.78 -5.28
CA ALA A 83 3.18 6.81 -5.07
C ALA A 83 2.83 7.60 -6.34
N GLU A 84 3.83 7.93 -7.15
CA GLU A 84 3.62 8.52 -8.49
C GLU A 84 2.72 7.63 -9.34
N ARG A 85 3.03 6.34 -9.38
CA ARG A 85 2.27 5.35 -10.15
C ARG A 85 0.84 5.17 -9.64
N LEU A 86 0.61 5.11 -8.34
CA LEU A 86 -0.73 4.95 -7.76
C LEU A 86 -1.60 6.18 -8.00
N ARG A 87 -1.03 7.39 -7.94
CA ARG A 87 -1.75 8.63 -8.26
C ARG A 87 -2.10 8.73 -9.74
N ASP A 88 -1.27 8.20 -10.64
CA ASP A 88 -1.59 8.10 -12.06
C ASP A 88 -2.75 7.13 -12.33
N ILE A 89 -2.83 6.03 -11.57
CA ILE A 89 -3.95 5.07 -11.65
C ILE A 89 -5.25 5.68 -11.13
N ASN A 90 -5.20 6.31 -9.95
CA ASN A 90 -6.36 6.96 -9.33
C ASN A 90 -5.97 8.36 -8.83
N PRO A 91 -6.21 9.41 -9.62
CA PRO A 91 -5.90 10.79 -9.24
C PRO A 91 -6.65 11.30 -8.01
N THR A 92 -7.73 10.62 -7.60
CA THR A 92 -8.52 10.97 -6.40
C THR A 92 -8.15 10.17 -5.16
N LEU A 93 -7.14 9.28 -5.26
CA LEU A 93 -6.65 8.51 -4.12
C LEU A 93 -6.07 9.44 -3.04
N GLU A 94 -6.59 9.34 -1.82
CA GLU A 94 -5.94 9.94 -0.65
C GLU A 94 -4.75 9.06 -0.26
N LEU A 95 -3.57 9.43 -0.74
CA LEU A 95 -2.35 8.65 -0.55
C LEU A 95 -1.37 9.32 0.42
N HIS A 96 -1.09 8.63 1.52
CA HIS A 96 -0.06 8.97 2.50
C HIS A 96 1.19 8.11 2.25
N VAL A 97 2.36 8.74 2.16
CA VAL A 97 3.63 8.08 1.86
C VAL A 97 4.55 8.20 3.07
N VAL A 98 5.06 7.07 3.54
CA VAL A 98 5.95 7.00 4.71
C VAL A 98 7.29 6.40 4.29
N ASP A 99 8.26 7.27 4.04
CA ASP A 99 9.64 6.90 3.71
C ASP A 99 10.46 6.70 5.00
N LYS A 100 10.12 5.66 5.76
CA LYS A 100 10.78 5.32 7.03
C LYS A 100 10.87 3.83 7.24
N TYR A 101 11.93 3.41 7.93
CA TYR A 101 12.08 2.04 8.38
C TYR A 101 11.16 1.81 9.58
N ILE A 102 10.13 0.99 9.38
CA ILE A 102 9.09 0.73 10.39
C ILE A 102 9.60 -0.33 11.34
N LYS A 103 10.07 0.07 12.52
CA LYS A 103 10.53 -0.82 13.59
C LYS A 103 10.32 -0.15 14.94
N ASP A 104 10.09 -0.97 15.97
CA ASP A 104 9.98 -0.52 17.36
C ASP A 104 8.92 0.61 17.46
N GLU A 105 9.24 1.75 18.07
CA GLU A 105 8.33 2.88 18.27
C GLU A 105 7.71 3.43 16.97
N GLU A 106 8.44 3.39 15.85
CA GLU A 106 7.92 3.86 14.55
C GLU A 106 6.75 2.98 14.05
N THR A 107 6.66 1.74 14.52
CA THR A 107 5.52 0.86 14.22
C THR A 107 4.25 1.36 14.88
N ASP A 108 4.34 1.74 16.16
CA ASP A 108 3.20 2.26 16.90
C ASP A 108 2.79 3.64 16.37
N LEU A 109 3.76 4.51 16.06
CA LEU A 109 3.49 5.81 15.44
C LEU A 109 2.78 5.67 14.08
N LEU A 110 3.20 4.72 13.24
CA LEU A 110 2.54 4.43 11.97
C LEU A 110 1.11 3.93 12.19
N LEU A 111 0.92 2.99 13.11
CA LEU A 111 -0.40 2.40 13.35
C LEU A 111 -1.37 3.36 14.05
N ASP A 112 -0.85 4.36 14.77
CA ASP A 112 -1.62 5.42 15.42
C ASP A 112 -1.84 6.65 14.54
N SER A 113 -1.18 6.74 13.38
CA SER A 113 -1.29 7.92 12.50
C SER A 113 -2.68 8.07 11.89
N ALA A 114 -3.43 6.98 11.75
CA ALA A 114 -4.78 6.95 11.20
C ALA A 114 -5.53 5.68 11.62
N ARG A 115 -6.84 5.66 11.40
CA ARG A 115 -7.63 4.42 11.49
C ARG A 115 -7.54 3.66 10.16
N PHE A 116 -6.99 2.46 10.20
CA PHE A 116 -6.92 1.56 9.04
C PHE A 116 -8.02 0.51 9.10
N ASP A 117 -8.64 0.22 7.95
CA ASP A 117 -9.62 -0.86 7.82
C ASP A 117 -8.94 -2.21 7.49
N TYR A 118 -7.71 -2.17 6.96
CA TYR A 118 -6.89 -3.34 6.68
C TYR A 118 -5.41 -2.99 6.64
N ALA A 119 -4.54 -3.93 7.02
CA ALA A 119 -3.09 -3.80 6.88
C ALA A 119 -2.51 -4.97 6.08
N VAL A 120 -1.74 -4.64 5.03
CA VAL A 120 -0.96 -5.60 4.25
C VAL A 120 0.48 -5.59 4.77
N ASP A 121 0.89 -6.73 5.31
CA ASP A 121 2.25 -6.99 5.78
C ASP A 121 3.07 -7.67 4.67
N ALA A 122 3.92 -6.89 4.02
CA ALA A 122 4.86 -7.37 3.01
C ALA A 122 6.33 -7.14 3.42
N ILE A 123 6.58 -7.07 4.73
CA ILE A 123 7.92 -6.97 5.32
C ILE A 123 8.65 -8.33 5.16
N ASP A 124 9.93 -8.35 4.82
CA ASP A 124 10.72 -9.58 4.64
C ASP A 124 11.62 -9.92 5.84
N THR A 125 11.69 -9.04 6.84
CA THR A 125 12.42 -9.23 8.10
C THR A 125 11.49 -9.60 9.25
N LEU A 126 11.92 -10.54 10.10
CA LEU A 126 11.07 -11.15 11.13
C LEU A 126 10.64 -10.16 12.23
N SER A 127 11.59 -9.41 12.81
CA SER A 127 11.29 -8.55 13.96
C SER A 127 10.29 -7.43 13.63
N PRO A 128 10.46 -6.66 12.53
CA PRO A 128 9.49 -5.62 12.16
C PRO A 128 8.13 -6.20 11.74
N LYS A 129 8.13 -7.36 11.08
CA LYS A 129 6.90 -8.11 10.76
C LYS A 129 6.08 -8.44 12.02
N LEU A 130 6.73 -9.00 13.03
CA LEU A 130 6.06 -9.33 14.29
C LEU A 130 5.53 -8.08 15.00
N ALA A 131 6.30 -6.99 15.00
CA ALA A 131 5.88 -5.72 15.58
C ALA A 131 4.61 -5.19 14.89
N LEU A 132 4.57 -5.21 13.55
CA LEU A 132 3.42 -4.75 12.77
C LEU A 132 2.18 -5.61 13.04
N ILE A 133 2.30 -6.94 12.98
CA ILE A 133 1.17 -7.87 13.18
C ILE A 133 0.60 -7.70 14.59
N LEU A 134 1.45 -7.72 15.63
CA LEU A 134 1.00 -7.59 17.01
C LEU A 134 0.41 -6.19 17.27
N GLY A 135 1.03 -5.14 16.72
CA GLY A 135 0.55 -3.77 16.85
C GLY A 135 -0.82 -3.56 16.19
N ALA A 136 -1.02 -4.13 14.99
CA ALA A 136 -2.28 -4.07 14.25
C ALA A 136 -3.41 -4.79 15.01
N LEU A 137 -3.14 -6.01 15.49
CA LEU A 137 -4.11 -6.79 16.26
C LEU A 137 -4.56 -6.07 17.54
N LYS A 138 -3.63 -5.42 18.27
CA LYS A 138 -3.96 -4.62 19.46
C LYS A 138 -4.92 -3.47 19.17
N ARG A 139 -4.90 -2.94 17.94
CA ARG A 139 -5.74 -1.83 17.46
C ARG A 139 -7.00 -2.29 16.73
N GLY A 140 -7.22 -3.61 16.64
CA GLY A 140 -8.34 -4.18 15.90
C GLY A 140 -8.24 -4.00 14.38
N ILE A 141 -7.04 -3.72 13.86
CA ILE A 141 -6.77 -3.64 12.43
C ILE A 141 -6.51 -5.06 11.93
N PRO A 142 -7.30 -5.61 10.99
CA PRO A 142 -7.06 -6.94 10.45
C PRO A 142 -5.76 -6.96 9.61
N PRO A 143 -4.74 -7.76 9.98
CA PRO A 143 -3.55 -7.91 9.15
C PRO A 143 -3.72 -9.05 8.13
N GLY A 144 -3.13 -8.89 6.94
CA GLY A 144 -3.04 -9.93 5.90
C GLY A 144 -1.68 -9.91 5.19
N GLN A 145 -1.35 -11.02 4.52
CA GLN A 145 -0.20 -11.13 3.61
C GLN A 145 -0.65 -11.05 2.16
#